data_AF-A0A6G6X0D3-F1
#
_entry.id   AF-A0A6G6X0D3-F1
#
_cell.length_a   1.000
_cell.length_b   1.000
_cell.length_c   1.000
_cell.angle_alpha   90.00
_cell.angle_beta   90.00
_cell.angle_gamma   90.00
#
_symmetry.space_group_name_H-M   'P 1'
#
loop_
_entity.id
_entity.type
_entity.pdbx_description
1 polymer ?
#
loop_
_entity_poly.entity_id
_entity_poly.type
_entity_poly.pdbx_seq_one_letter_code
_entity_poly.pdbx_strand_id
1 'polypeptide(L)'
;MPHERPAFRLNRDDDNVSGRDGSGRRVRRSHAIRVRRGLELCWHCRPRVRQRVNETFTVMAGMEWTNWSRMQIVPLKGSPAGSSLTFNYEDGWIFSLGADYNINNDLTFRAGLSYEITPTIDQARSMRLPDADRIWTSVGASYKYDERLSIDVGYTHLFVEDAPVD
;
A
#
# COMPACT_ATOMS: atom_id res chain seq x y z
N MET A 1 -36.89 27.33 42.62
CA MET A 1 -37.01 27.76 41.22
C MET A 1 -35.75 27.35 40.43
N PRO A 2 -35.70 26.15 39.84
CA PRO A 2 -34.78 25.84 38.75
C PRO A 2 -35.54 25.80 37.41
N HIS A 3 -35.06 26.56 36.42
CA HIS A 3 -35.69 26.62 35.10
C HIS A 3 -35.20 25.47 34.22
N GLU A 4 -36.09 24.53 33.93
CA GLU A 4 -35.95 23.47 32.94
C GLU A 4 -35.87 24.08 31.53
N ARG A 5 -34.98 23.54 30.67
CA ARG A 5 -34.99 23.82 29.23
C ARG A 5 -35.62 22.63 28.50
N PRO A 6 -36.55 22.86 27.55
CA PRO A 6 -37.28 21.79 26.89
C PRO A 6 -36.38 21.00 25.93
N ALA A 7 -36.54 19.68 25.96
CA ALA A 7 -35.97 18.74 25.00
C ALA A 7 -36.68 18.90 23.65
N PHE A 8 -35.91 19.17 22.58
CA PHE A 8 -36.43 19.18 21.22
C PHE A 8 -36.15 17.82 20.56
N ARG A 9 -37.22 17.03 20.40
CA ARG A 9 -37.25 15.75 19.69
C ARG A 9 -37.49 16.06 18.21
N LEU A 10 -36.51 15.83 17.34
CA LEU A 10 -36.72 15.89 15.90
C LEU A 10 -37.12 14.51 15.39
N ASN A 11 -38.38 14.39 15.02
CA ASN A 11 -38.93 13.27 14.26
C ASN A 11 -38.26 13.23 12.87
N ARG A 12 -37.89 12.02 12.45
CA ARG A 12 -37.76 11.65 11.04
C ARG A 12 -39.13 11.87 10.39
N ASP A 13 -39.18 12.67 9.34
CA ASP A 13 -39.85 12.40 8.06
C ASP A 13 -39.70 13.67 7.18
N ASP A 14 -39.73 13.45 5.86
CA ASP A 14 -39.76 14.43 4.76
C ASP A 14 -38.45 14.78 4.02
N ASP A 15 -38.37 14.15 2.85
CA ASP A 15 -37.45 14.38 1.75
C ASP A 15 -37.63 15.75 1.05
N ASN A 16 -36.51 16.27 0.54
CA ASN A 16 -36.40 17.22 -0.58
C ASN A 16 -36.83 18.70 -0.33
N VAL A 17 -35.87 19.54 0.06
CA VAL A 17 -36.01 21.01 0.03
C VAL A 17 -35.01 21.64 -0.93
N SER A 18 -35.49 22.03 -2.12
CA SER A 18 -34.77 22.94 -3.04
C SER A 18 -35.03 24.40 -2.63
N GLY A 19 -34.09 25.05 -1.95
CA GLY A 19 -34.18 26.47 -1.61
C GLY A 19 -33.66 27.40 -2.72
N ARG A 20 -34.42 28.46 -3.05
CA ARG A 20 -33.95 29.64 -3.82
C ARG A 20 -33.56 30.75 -2.84
N ASP A 21 -32.52 31.52 -3.16
CA ASP A 21 -32.23 32.73 -2.39
C ASP A 21 -33.15 33.91 -2.80
N GLY A 22 -33.13 34.98 -2.00
CA GLY A 22 -33.95 36.19 -2.20
C GLY A 22 -33.63 37.01 -3.47
N SER A 23 -32.78 36.51 -4.38
CA SER A 23 -32.50 37.12 -5.69
C SER A 23 -33.00 36.27 -6.87
N GLY A 24 -33.72 35.17 -6.61
CA GLY A 24 -34.32 34.33 -7.66
C GLY A 24 -33.33 33.45 -8.44
N ARG A 25 -32.04 33.42 -8.06
CA ARG A 25 -31.06 32.52 -8.66
C ARG A 25 -31.14 31.12 -8.03
N ARG A 26 -31.15 30.08 -8.87
CA ARG A 26 -31.03 28.69 -8.43
C ARG A 26 -29.63 28.47 -7.87
N VAL A 27 -29.52 28.36 -6.54
CA VAL A 27 -28.27 27.93 -5.90
C VAL A 27 -28.17 26.41 -6.04
N ARG A 28 -27.41 25.93 -7.03
CA ARG A 28 -26.98 24.52 -7.04
C ARG A 28 -26.01 24.33 -5.88
N ARG A 29 -26.45 23.70 -4.79
CA ARG A 29 -25.53 23.13 -3.79
C ARG A 29 -24.77 21.99 -4.47
N SER A 30 -23.63 22.31 -5.07
CA SER A 30 -22.61 21.33 -5.42
C SER A 30 -22.22 20.60 -4.14
N HIS A 31 -22.66 19.35 -4.02
CA HIS A 31 -22.17 18.41 -3.01
C HIS A 31 -20.72 18.07 -3.39
N ALA A 32 -19.81 18.99 -3.09
CA ALA A 32 -18.40 18.68 -3.09
C ALA A 32 -18.19 17.66 -1.97
N ILE A 33 -17.99 16.40 -2.35
CA ILE A 33 -17.52 15.36 -1.44
C ILE A 33 -16.15 15.82 -0.95
N ARG A 34 -16.16 16.50 0.18
CA ARG A 34 -14.97 17.00 0.83
C ARG A 34 -14.38 15.85 1.63
N VAL A 35 -13.48 15.09 1.00
CA VAL A 35 -12.63 14.13 1.69
C VAL A 35 -11.65 14.92 2.56
N ARG A 36 -11.97 15.08 3.85
CA ARG A 36 -11.08 15.72 4.83
C ARG A 36 -10.60 14.68 5.85
N ARG A 37 -9.28 14.50 5.83
CA ARG A 37 -8.35 13.94 6.82
C ARG A 37 -8.09 12.43 6.84
N GLY A 38 -6.79 12.14 6.88
CA GLY A 38 -6.17 11.12 7.72
C GLY A 38 -6.03 9.76 7.07
N LEU A 39 -5.26 9.65 5.98
CA LEU A 39 -4.67 8.35 5.68
C LEU A 39 -3.69 8.08 6.83
N GLU A 40 -4.05 7.19 7.76
CA GLU A 40 -3.08 6.64 8.71
C GLU A 40 -2.15 5.77 7.88
N LEU A 41 -1.06 6.38 7.41
CA LEU A 41 -0.06 5.69 6.61
C LEU A 41 0.45 4.50 7.41
N CYS A 42 0.57 3.37 6.71
CA CYS A 42 1.19 2.19 7.24
C CYS A 42 2.61 2.53 7.72
N TRP A 43 2.97 2.04 8.91
CA TRP A 43 4.37 2.05 9.34
C TRP A 43 5.08 0.88 8.67
N HIS A 44 6.23 1.13 8.05
CA HIS A 44 7.07 0.09 7.47
C HIS A 44 8.48 0.12 8.10
N CYS A 45 9.09 -1.04 8.26
CA CYS A 45 10.47 -1.22 8.74
C CYS A 45 11.26 -2.07 7.71
N ARG A 46 12.51 -1.72 7.40
CA ARG A 46 13.37 -2.46 6.43
C ARG A 46 14.80 -2.66 6.93
N PRO A 47 15.06 -3.49 7.95
CA PRO A 47 16.42 -3.85 8.32
C PRO A 47 17.13 -4.59 7.16
N ARG A 48 18.39 -4.23 6.92
CA ARG A 48 19.26 -4.87 5.92
C ARG A 48 20.67 -5.02 6.46
N VAL A 49 21.31 -6.12 6.11
CA VAL A 49 22.72 -6.40 6.39
C VAL A 49 23.42 -6.67 5.07
N ARG A 50 24.60 -6.08 4.91
CA ARG A 50 25.51 -6.33 3.78
C ARG A 50 26.87 -6.69 4.32
N GLN A 51 27.40 -7.83 3.90
CA GLN A 51 28.69 -8.31 4.34
C GLN A 51 29.54 -8.69 3.13
N ARG A 52 30.69 -8.03 3.01
CA ARG A 52 31.73 -8.42 2.06
C ARG A 52 32.46 -9.65 2.61
N VAL A 53 32.29 -10.79 1.95
CA VAL A 53 32.89 -12.07 2.39
C VAL A 53 34.35 -12.13 1.96
N ASN A 54 34.65 -11.68 0.75
CA ASN A 54 36.02 -11.55 0.22
C ASN A 54 36.09 -10.41 -0.81
N GLU A 55 37.17 -10.29 -1.58
CA GLU A 55 37.35 -9.18 -2.54
C GLU A 55 36.37 -9.22 -3.72
N THR A 56 35.87 -10.41 -4.07
CA THR A 56 35.00 -10.61 -5.23
C THR A 56 33.55 -10.90 -4.87
N PHE A 57 33.25 -11.26 -3.62
CA PHE A 57 31.91 -11.73 -3.21
C PHE A 57 31.37 -10.97 -2.02
N THR A 58 30.16 -10.43 -2.18
CA THR A 58 29.40 -9.72 -1.14
C THR A 58 28.01 -10.31 -1.04
N VAL A 59 27.54 -10.57 0.18
CA VAL A 59 26.20 -11.10 0.43
C VAL A 59 25.36 -10.04 1.15
N MET A 60 24.07 -10.04 0.85
CA MET A 60 23.08 -9.13 1.41
C MET A 60 21.85 -9.91 1.85
N ALA A 61 21.35 -9.58 3.04
CA ALA A 61 20.09 -10.09 3.55
C ALA A 61 19.25 -8.93 4.05
N GLY A 62 17.93 -9.04 3.89
CA GLY A 62 17.00 -8.00 4.28
C GLY A 62 15.67 -8.58 4.72
N MET A 63 14.99 -7.83 5.58
CA MET A 63 13.61 -8.07 5.94
C MET A 63 12.87 -6.76 5.82
N GLU A 64 11.63 -6.84 5.37
CA GLU A 64 10.68 -5.75 5.32
C GLU A 64 9.43 -6.18 6.06
N TRP A 65 8.93 -5.29 6.90
CA TRP A 65 7.65 -5.44 7.58
C TRP A 65 6.80 -4.21 7.33
N THR A 66 5.52 -4.44 7.08
CA THR A 66 4.54 -3.39 6.79
C THR A 66 3.28 -3.65 7.62
N ASN A 67 2.97 -2.74 8.55
CA ASN A 67 1.82 -2.80 9.46
C ASN A 67 0.47 -2.53 8.77
N TRP A 68 0.06 -3.44 7.89
CA TRP A 68 -1.19 -3.32 7.14
C TRP A 68 -2.45 -3.51 8.02
N SER A 69 -2.30 -4.14 9.19
CA SER A 69 -3.40 -4.37 10.15
C SER A 69 -4.04 -3.11 10.71
N ARG A 70 -3.41 -1.94 10.58
CA ARG A 70 -4.03 -0.63 10.89
C ARG A 70 -5.12 -0.22 9.91
N MET A 71 -5.07 -0.72 8.68
CA MET A 71 -6.07 -0.42 7.64
C MET A 71 -7.25 -1.39 7.72
N GLN A 72 -8.11 -1.21 8.73
CA GLN A 72 -9.25 -2.10 8.94
C GLN A 72 -10.51 -1.63 8.22
N ILE A 73 -10.86 -0.33 8.36
CA ILE A 73 -12.11 0.22 7.85
C ILE A 73 -11.84 1.58 7.21
N VAL A 74 -12.17 1.69 5.92
CA VAL A 74 -12.17 2.97 5.20
C VAL A 74 -13.62 3.43 4.99
N PRO A 75 -14.10 4.44 5.72
CA PRO A 75 -15.48 4.92 5.59
C PRO A 75 -15.66 5.71 4.28
N LEU A 76 -16.59 5.28 3.40
CA LEU A 76 -16.92 6.01 2.19
C LEU A 76 -17.96 7.09 2.49
N LYS A 77 -17.50 8.28 2.86
CA LYS A 77 -18.40 9.42 3.06
C LYS A 77 -18.95 9.91 1.71
N GLY A 78 -20.24 9.69 1.46
CA GLY A 78 -20.95 10.14 0.25
C GLY A 78 -21.75 9.05 -0.49
N SER A 79 -21.66 7.79 -0.08
CA SER A 79 -22.54 6.72 -0.58
C SER A 79 -23.96 6.89 0.01
N PRO A 80 -25.04 6.80 -0.79
CA PRO A 80 -26.43 6.87 -0.30
C PRO A 80 -26.75 5.84 0.79
N ALA A 81 -25.95 4.77 0.89
CA ALA A 81 -26.13 3.67 1.84
C ALA A 81 -25.15 3.71 3.03
N GLY A 82 -24.33 4.76 3.21
CA GLY A 82 -23.37 4.80 4.33
C GLY A 82 -22.34 3.67 4.29
N SER A 83 -21.93 3.25 3.09
CA SER A 83 -21.07 2.09 2.89
C SER A 83 -19.66 2.31 3.47
N SER A 84 -19.13 1.32 4.18
CA SER A 84 -17.72 1.23 4.59
C SER A 84 -17.04 0.12 3.81
N LEU A 85 -15.77 0.31 3.43
CA LEU A 85 -14.94 -0.75 2.89
C LEU A 85 -14.12 -1.34 4.04
N THR A 86 -14.40 -2.60 4.37
CA THR A 86 -13.69 -3.36 5.39
C THR A 86 -12.62 -4.19 4.70
N PHE A 87 -11.36 -3.96 5.04
CA PHE A 87 -10.22 -4.65 4.41
C PHE A 87 -9.69 -5.82 5.25
N ASN A 88 -9.76 -5.76 6.59
CA ASN A 88 -9.30 -6.83 7.49
C ASN A 88 -7.91 -7.41 7.15
N TYR A 89 -6.95 -6.56 6.79
CA TYR A 89 -5.61 -7.02 6.43
C TYR A 89 -4.79 -7.46 7.63
N GLU A 90 -3.91 -8.43 7.41
CA GLU A 90 -2.82 -8.79 8.30
C GLU A 90 -1.56 -8.01 7.93
N ASP A 91 -0.51 -8.11 8.75
CA ASP A 91 0.76 -7.46 8.46
C ASP A 91 1.48 -8.16 7.29
N GLY A 92 2.06 -7.37 6.39
CA GLY A 92 2.79 -7.88 5.22
C GLY A 92 4.30 -7.96 5.48
N TRP A 93 4.95 -8.96 4.88
CA TRP A 93 6.38 -9.22 5.08
C TRP A 93 7.10 -9.46 3.76
N ILE A 94 8.35 -9.00 3.63
CA ILE A 94 9.25 -9.41 2.54
C ILE A 94 10.59 -9.82 3.13
N PHE A 95 11.04 -11.02 2.81
CA PHE A 95 12.39 -11.50 3.14
C PHE A 95 13.21 -11.52 1.85
N SER A 96 14.44 -11.02 1.91
CA SER A 96 15.31 -10.90 0.73
C SER A 96 16.70 -11.42 1.01
N LEU A 97 17.27 -12.14 0.04
CA LEU A 97 18.64 -12.62 0.04
C LEU A 97 19.26 -12.35 -1.32
N GLY A 98 20.47 -11.82 -1.36
CA GLY A 98 21.16 -11.52 -2.61
C GLY A 98 22.67 -11.53 -2.46
N ALA A 99 23.34 -11.54 -3.61
CA ALA A 99 24.79 -11.51 -3.68
C ALA A 99 25.29 -10.72 -4.88
N ASP A 100 26.42 -10.05 -4.68
CA ASP A 100 27.23 -9.43 -5.72
C ASP A 100 28.49 -10.27 -5.93
N TYR A 101 28.82 -10.52 -7.20
CA TYR A 101 30.04 -11.17 -7.63
C TYR A 101 30.81 -10.28 -8.62
N ASN A 102 31.95 -9.75 -8.19
CA ASN A 102 32.86 -8.99 -9.03
C ASN A 102 33.68 -9.95 -9.88
N ILE A 103 33.40 -10.00 -11.18
CA ILE A 103 34.14 -10.81 -12.15
C ILE A 103 35.54 -10.21 -12.35
N ASN A 104 35.62 -8.89 -12.40
CA ASN A 104 36.84 -8.09 -12.43
C ASN A 104 36.57 -6.69 -11.86
N ASN A 105 37.51 -5.75 -12.04
CA ASN A 105 37.38 -4.38 -11.52
C ASN A 105 36.26 -3.56 -12.18
N ASP A 106 35.78 -4.00 -13.35
CA ASP A 106 34.84 -3.24 -14.16
C ASP A 106 33.47 -3.91 -14.24
N LEU A 107 33.37 -5.22 -14.03
CA LEU A 107 32.13 -5.99 -14.19
C LEU A 107 31.72 -6.69 -12.88
N THR A 108 30.54 -6.32 -12.39
CA THR A 108 29.88 -6.96 -11.24
C THR A 108 28.59 -7.63 -11.68
N PHE A 109 28.42 -8.91 -11.38
CA PHE A 109 27.16 -9.62 -11.52
C PHE A 109 26.39 -9.63 -10.19
N ARG A 110 25.06 -9.61 -10.25
CA ARG A 110 24.18 -9.62 -9.08
C ARG A 110 23.08 -10.65 -9.27
N ALA A 111 22.75 -11.34 -8.19
CA ALA A 111 21.59 -12.22 -8.14
C ALA A 111 20.86 -12.05 -6.80
N GLY A 112 19.54 -12.24 -6.81
CA GLY A 112 18.73 -12.12 -5.61
C GLY A 112 17.44 -12.93 -5.68
N LEU A 113 16.96 -13.30 -4.51
CA LEU A 113 15.67 -13.94 -4.25
C LEU A 113 14.96 -13.15 -3.15
N SER A 114 13.67 -12.92 -3.34
CA SER A 114 12.81 -12.42 -2.26
C SER A 114 11.55 -13.26 -2.16
N TYR A 115 11.06 -13.43 -0.94
CA TYR A 115 9.76 -14.03 -0.65
C TYR A 115 8.88 -12.97 0.04
N GLU A 116 7.73 -12.69 -0.56
CA GLU A 116 6.74 -11.70 -0.15
C GLU A 116 5.49 -12.45 0.35
N ILE A 117 5.09 -12.14 1.59
CA ILE A 117 3.84 -12.61 2.20
C ILE A 117 2.82 -11.48 2.09
N THR A 118 1.68 -11.77 1.43
CA THR A 118 0.63 -10.77 1.23
C THR A 118 -0.05 -10.39 2.55
N PRO A 119 -0.42 -9.12 2.76
CA PRO A 119 -1.27 -8.71 3.87
C PRO A 119 -2.75 -9.13 3.70
N THR A 120 -3.15 -9.63 2.53
CA THR A 120 -4.54 -9.98 2.24
C THR A 120 -4.90 -11.38 2.75
N ILE A 121 -6.00 -11.47 3.49
CA ILE A 121 -6.57 -12.76 3.93
C ILE A 121 -7.64 -13.23 2.94
N ASP A 122 -7.76 -14.55 2.75
CA ASP A 122 -8.66 -15.15 1.76
C ASP A 122 -10.11 -14.64 1.85
N GLN A 123 -10.63 -14.44 3.05
CA GLN A 123 -12.01 -13.97 3.31
C GLN A 123 -12.25 -12.49 2.97
N ALA A 124 -11.18 -11.71 2.79
CA ALA A 124 -11.22 -10.30 2.40
C ALA A 124 -10.62 -10.05 1.00
N ARG A 125 -10.13 -11.11 0.34
CA ARG A 125 -9.61 -11.03 -1.03
C ARG A 125 -10.77 -10.84 -1.99
N SER A 126 -10.93 -9.61 -2.46
CA SER A 126 -11.96 -9.27 -3.45
C SER A 126 -11.34 -9.19 -4.84
N MET A 127 -12.14 -9.39 -5.90
CA MET A 127 -11.72 -9.17 -7.29
C MET A 127 -11.13 -7.76 -7.56
N ARG A 128 -11.36 -6.79 -6.68
CA ARG A 128 -10.80 -5.44 -6.79
C ARG A 128 -9.34 -5.36 -6.36
N LEU A 129 -8.87 -6.27 -5.50
CA LEU A 129 -7.50 -6.36 -5.00
C LEU A 129 -7.08 -7.84 -4.93
N PRO A 130 -6.89 -8.50 -6.09
CA PRO A 130 -6.32 -9.84 -6.12
C PRO A 130 -4.84 -9.74 -5.76
N ASP A 131 -4.49 -10.15 -4.55
CA ASP A 131 -3.11 -10.20 -4.08
C ASP A 131 -2.81 -11.57 -3.47
N ALA A 132 -1.58 -12.03 -3.66
CA ALA A 132 -1.12 -13.36 -3.28
C ALA A 132 0.35 -13.31 -2.91
N ASP A 133 0.82 -14.34 -2.22
CA ASP A 133 2.24 -14.52 -1.93
C ASP A 133 3.06 -14.60 -3.22
N ARG A 134 4.29 -14.07 -3.16
CA ARG A 134 5.15 -13.97 -4.34
C ARG A 134 6.58 -14.32 -4.05
N ILE A 135 7.21 -14.96 -5.02
CA ILE A 135 8.65 -15.15 -5.07
C ILE A 135 9.22 -14.28 -6.19
N TRP A 136 10.20 -13.44 -5.83
CA TRP A 136 10.90 -12.57 -6.76
C TRP A 136 12.27 -13.18 -7.02
N THR A 137 12.60 -13.46 -8.27
CA THR A 137 13.96 -13.85 -8.66
C THR A 137 14.55 -12.75 -9.52
N SER A 138 15.76 -12.31 -9.18
CA SER A 138 16.42 -11.19 -9.85
C SER A 138 17.83 -11.54 -10.25
N VAL A 139 18.24 -11.07 -11.42
CA VAL A 139 19.61 -11.10 -11.91
C VAL A 139 19.96 -9.75 -12.51
N GLY A 140 21.23 -9.38 -12.47
CA GLY A 140 21.69 -8.13 -13.05
C GLY A 140 23.20 -8.05 -13.19
N ALA A 141 23.64 -7.02 -13.88
CA ALA A 141 25.06 -6.73 -14.06
C ALA A 141 25.30 -5.23 -14.05
N SER A 142 26.49 -4.85 -13.62
CA SER A 142 27.01 -3.49 -13.56
C SER A 142 28.33 -3.49 -14.31
N TYR A 143 28.47 -2.66 -15.34
CA TYR A 143 29.70 -2.52 -16.09
C TYR A 143 30.20 -1.07 -16.02
N LYS A 144 31.40 -0.89 -15.48
CA LYS A 144 32.10 0.38 -15.43
C LYS A 144 32.87 0.55 -16.74
N TYR A 145 32.45 1.50 -17.55
CA TYR A 145 33.13 1.82 -18.80
C TYR A 145 34.38 2.68 -18.56
N ASP A 146 34.27 3.66 -17.66
CA ASP A 146 35.38 4.49 -17.18
C ASP A 146 35.10 5.04 -15.76
N GLU A 147 35.91 5.96 -15.25
CA GLU A 147 35.74 6.56 -13.91
C GLU A 147 34.47 7.40 -13.73
N ARG A 148 33.82 7.78 -14.83
CA ARG A 148 32.67 8.70 -14.87
C ARG A 148 31.40 8.04 -15.40
N LEU A 149 31.50 6.87 -16.04
CA LEU A 149 30.38 6.15 -16.64
C LEU A 149 30.31 4.70 -16.17
N SER A 150 29.16 4.33 -15.63
CA SER A 150 28.75 2.95 -15.39
C SER A 150 27.38 2.67 -16.03
N ILE A 151 27.19 1.43 -16.45
CA ILE A 151 25.96 0.93 -17.07
C ILE A 151 25.44 -0.23 -16.22
N ASP A 152 24.19 -0.14 -15.79
CA ASP A 152 23.51 -1.19 -15.03
C ASP A 152 22.37 -1.80 -15.85
N VAL A 153 22.26 -3.12 -15.80
CA VAL A 153 21.15 -3.87 -16.38
C VAL A 153 20.63 -4.86 -15.35
N GLY A 154 19.31 -5.03 -15.29
CA GLY A 154 18.67 -5.94 -14.37
C GLY A 154 17.39 -6.53 -14.95
N TYR A 155 17.09 -7.76 -14.53
CA TYR A 155 15.87 -8.47 -14.85
C TYR A 155 15.34 -9.14 -13.59
N THR A 156 14.04 -9.03 -13.37
CA THR A 156 13.33 -9.69 -12.27
C THR A 156 12.12 -10.42 -12.82
N HIS A 157 11.94 -11.67 -12.39
CA HIS A 157 10.74 -12.45 -12.62
C HIS A 157 9.97 -12.61 -11.31
N LEU A 158 8.66 -12.42 -11.35
CA LEU A 158 7.78 -12.59 -10.21
C LEU A 158 6.93 -13.84 -10.43
N PHE A 159 7.07 -14.80 -9.53
CA PHE A 159 6.17 -15.94 -9.42
C PHE A 159 5.12 -15.60 -8.38
N VAL A 160 3.86 -15.57 -8.80
CA VAL A 160 2.72 -15.25 -7.94
C VAL A 160 1.97 -16.56 -7.69
N GLU A 161 1.66 -16.86 -6.44
CA GLU A 161 0.90 -18.06 -6.11
C GLU A 161 -0.56 -17.96 -6.58
N ASP A 162 -1.16 -19.11 -6.88
CA ASP A 162 -2.58 -19.19 -7.23
C ASP A 162 -3.43 -18.92 -5.99
N ALA A 163 -4.13 -17.79 -6.00
CA ALA A 163 -5.00 -17.33 -4.93
C ALA A 163 -6.48 -17.42 -5.36
N PRO A 164 -7.29 -18.34 -4.81
CA PRO A 164 -8.72 -18.37 -5.08
C PRO A 164 -9.38 -17.06 -4.61
N VAL A 165 -10.40 -16.63 -5.36
CA VAL A 165 -11.21 -15.44 -5.11
C VAL A 165 -12.67 -15.87 -5.05
N ASP A 166 -13.38 -15.46 -4.00
CA ASP A 166 -14.82 -15.70 -3.83
C ASP A 166 -15.69 -14.62 -4.50
#